data_AF-A0A257JVE5-F1
#
_entry.id   AF-A0A257JVE5-F1
#
_cell.length_a   1.000
_cell.length_b   1.000
_cell.length_c   1.000
_cell.angle_alpha   90.00
_cell.angle_beta   90.00
_cell.angle_gamma   90.00
#
_symmetry.space_group_name_H-M   'P 1'
#
loop_
_entity.id
_entity.type
_entity.pdbx_description
1 polymer ?
#
loop_
_entity_poly.entity_id
_entity_poly.type
_entity_poly.pdbx_seq_one_letter_code
_entity_poly.pdbx_strand_id
1 'polypeptide(L)'
;ALAQARRTGKRLYVYLGASDCKFCRRYEAFLAANSAALTGHFAADWLVVDLRSSLSVGAERLLLRIGANAQPYAELMRALGDERARMLVYPSVWLLDAQAKPLMQMPAGTGTFETVPEQLEILRLEQ
;
A
#
# COMPACT_ATOMS: atom_id res chain seq x y z
N ALA A 1 -5.19 -12.42 2.81
CA ALA A 1 -3.89 -11.89 2.33
C ALA A 1 -2.68 -12.53 3.01
N LEU A 2 -2.35 -12.23 4.27
CA LEU A 2 -1.10 -12.70 4.90
C LEU A 2 -0.91 -14.22 4.92
N ALA A 3 -1.94 -15.00 5.29
CA ALA A 3 -1.86 -16.46 5.22
C ALA A 3 -1.60 -16.99 3.81
N GLN A 4 -2.12 -16.31 2.78
CA GLN A 4 -1.88 -16.65 1.38
C GLN A 4 -0.45 -16.29 0.97
N ALA A 5 0.03 -15.08 1.32
CA ALA A 5 1.40 -14.66 1.09
C ALA A 5 2.42 -15.67 1.62
N ARG A 6 2.21 -16.15 2.87
CA ARG A 6 3.05 -17.19 3.48
C ARG A 6 3.02 -18.51 2.73
N ARG A 7 1.86 -18.92 2.20
CA ARG A 7 1.72 -20.17 1.44
C ARG A 7 2.33 -20.10 0.04
N THR A 8 2.20 -18.95 -0.62
CA THR A 8 2.63 -18.79 -2.02
C THR A 8 4.01 -18.16 -2.16
N GLY A 9 4.64 -17.75 -1.05
CA GLY A 9 5.89 -16.99 -1.06
C GLY A 9 5.77 -15.59 -1.67
N LYS A 10 4.55 -15.11 -1.93
CA LYS A 10 4.32 -13.81 -2.56
C LYS A 10 4.45 -12.69 -1.56
N ARG A 11 4.98 -11.56 -2.01
CA ARG A 11 5.05 -10.29 -1.28
C ARG A 11 3.66 -9.65 -1.21
N LEU A 12 3.47 -8.73 -0.29
CA LEU A 12 2.22 -7.99 -0.12
C LEU A 12 2.40 -6.57 -0.64
N TYR A 13 1.53 -6.17 -1.57
CA TYR A 13 1.37 -4.79 -1.98
C TYR A 13 0.12 -4.26 -1.28
N VAL A 14 0.29 -3.56 -0.16
CA VAL A 14 -0.83 -3.06 0.66
C VAL A 14 -1.12 -1.63 0.25
N TYR A 15 -2.30 -1.41 -0.34
CA TYR A 15 -2.79 -0.09 -0.71
C TYR A 15 -3.85 0.35 0.29
N LEU A 16 -3.72 1.57 0.82
CA LEU A 16 -4.75 2.26 1.59
C LEU A 16 -5.22 3.50 0.84
N GLY A 17 -6.46 3.45 0.36
CA GLY A 17 -7.15 4.54 -0.31
C GLY A 17 -8.40 4.97 0.46
N ALA A 18 -8.81 6.22 0.23
CA ALA A 18 -10.10 6.73 0.70
C ALA A 18 -11.02 7.05 -0.49
N SER A 19 -12.31 6.71 -0.38
CA SER A 19 -13.28 6.85 -1.49
C SER A 19 -13.49 8.29 -1.95
N ASP A 20 -13.29 9.25 -1.06
CA ASP A 20 -13.46 10.70 -1.19
C ASP A 20 -12.12 11.46 -1.31
N CYS A 21 -11.02 10.74 -1.53
CA CYS A 21 -9.68 11.31 -1.68
C CYS A 21 -9.32 11.51 -3.18
N LYS A 22 -9.18 12.77 -3.60
CA LYS A 22 -8.83 13.12 -5.01
C LYS A 22 -7.54 12.47 -5.49
N PHE A 23 -6.49 12.44 -4.66
CA PHE A 23 -5.21 11.83 -5.01
C PHE A 23 -5.31 10.31 -5.15
N CYS A 24 -6.12 9.66 -4.33
CA CYS A 24 -6.41 8.23 -4.38
C CYS A 24 -7.08 7.88 -5.72
N ARG A 25 -8.10 8.65 -6.09
CA ARG A 25 -8.80 8.50 -7.38
C ARG A 25 -7.89 8.70 -8.58
N ARG A 26 -6.96 9.67 -8.52
CA ARG A 26 -5.96 9.90 -9.57
C ARG A 26 -5.04 8.69 -9.74
N TYR A 27 -4.52 8.17 -8.63
CA TYR A 27 -3.65 6.99 -8.64
C TYR A 27 -4.37 5.74 -9.15
N GLU A 28 -5.60 5.50 -8.70
CA GLU A 28 -6.43 4.38 -9.19
C GLU A 28 -6.72 4.49 -10.69
N ALA A 29 -6.99 5.69 -11.19
CA ALA A 29 -7.19 5.92 -12.61
C ALA A 29 -5.91 5.65 -13.42
N PHE A 30 -4.74 6.03 -12.90
CA PHE A 30 -3.45 5.67 -13.49
C PHE A 30 -3.26 4.15 -13.57
N LEU A 31 -3.51 3.42 -12.47
CA LEU A 31 -3.39 1.96 -12.44
C LEU A 31 -4.36 1.30 -13.44
N ALA A 32 -5.59 1.79 -13.52
CA ALA A 32 -6.60 1.28 -14.44
C ALA A 32 -6.19 1.49 -15.91
N ALA A 33 -5.75 2.71 -16.25
CA ALA A 33 -5.33 3.08 -17.60
C ALA A 33 -4.10 2.29 -18.07
N ASN A 34 -3.24 1.84 -17.16
CA ASN A 34 -2.00 1.13 -17.46
C ASN A 34 -2.02 -0.36 -17.06
N SER A 35 -3.20 -0.92 -16.82
CA SER A 35 -3.37 -2.30 -16.36
C SER A 35 -2.68 -3.33 -17.26
N ALA A 36 -2.71 -3.14 -18.58
CA ALA A 36 -2.04 -4.03 -19.54
C ALA A 36 -0.52 -4.11 -19.32
N ALA A 37 0.11 -3.01 -18.93
CA ALA A 37 1.55 -2.94 -18.68
C ALA A 37 1.93 -3.41 -17.26
N LEU A 38 1.02 -3.28 -16.27
CA LEU A 38 1.34 -3.50 -14.86
C LEU A 38 0.90 -4.87 -14.32
N THR A 39 -0.20 -5.44 -14.83
CA THR A 39 -0.83 -6.62 -14.22
C THR A 39 0.11 -7.82 -14.15
N GLY A 40 0.93 -8.06 -15.18
CA GLY A 40 1.90 -9.15 -15.18
C GLY A 40 2.94 -9.03 -14.06
N HIS A 41 3.42 -7.82 -13.80
CA HIS A 41 4.42 -7.55 -12.76
C HIS A 41 3.83 -7.67 -11.36
N PHE A 42 2.60 -7.19 -11.15
CA PHE A 42 1.88 -7.44 -9.89
C PHE A 42 1.63 -8.94 -9.70
N ALA A 43 1.14 -9.63 -10.72
CA ALA A 43 0.77 -11.04 -10.61
C ALA A 43 1.96 -11.98 -10.39
N ALA A 44 3.17 -11.61 -10.85
CA ALA A 44 4.37 -12.41 -10.68
C ALA A 44 4.68 -12.63 -9.19
N ASP A 45 4.95 -11.55 -8.45
CA ASP A 45 5.52 -11.63 -7.11
C ASP A 45 4.64 -11.07 -6.00
N TRP A 46 3.52 -10.40 -6.35
CA TRP A 46 2.74 -9.61 -5.40
C TRP A 46 1.33 -10.15 -5.19
N LEU A 47 0.84 -9.99 -3.97
CA LEU A 47 -0.56 -10.04 -3.61
C LEU A 47 -1.01 -8.63 -3.24
N VAL A 48 -1.94 -8.10 -4.03
CA VAL A 48 -2.53 -6.78 -3.77
C VAL A 48 -3.53 -6.90 -2.63
N VAL A 49 -3.37 -6.05 -1.62
CA VAL A 49 -4.28 -5.91 -0.48
C VAL A 49 -4.86 -4.51 -0.54
N ASP A 50 -6.10 -4.42 -0.98
CA ASP A 50 -6.84 -3.17 -1.08
C ASP A 50 -7.57 -2.87 0.24
N LEU A 51 -7.14 -1.82 0.93
CA LEU A 51 -7.76 -1.29 2.13
C LEU A 51 -8.48 0.01 1.78
N ARG A 52 -9.77 0.07 2.10
CA ARG A 52 -10.64 1.21 1.79
C ARG A 52 -11.09 1.90 3.07
N SER A 53 -11.04 3.23 3.05
CA SER A 53 -11.59 4.10 4.08
C SER A 53 -12.40 5.24 3.44
N SER A 54 -12.88 6.17 4.25
CA SER A 54 -13.43 7.45 3.81
C SER A 54 -12.97 8.54 4.76
N LEU A 55 -12.54 9.68 4.22
CA LEU A 55 -12.16 10.89 4.95
C LEU A 55 -13.36 11.56 5.63
N SER A 56 -14.58 11.34 5.11
CA SER A 56 -15.83 11.82 5.69
C SER A 56 -16.19 11.14 7.03
N VAL A 57 -15.60 9.97 7.30
CA VAL A 57 -15.78 9.26 8.57
C VAL A 57 -14.90 9.94 9.62
N GLY A 58 -15.51 10.78 10.46
CA GLY A 58 -14.86 11.51 11.57
C GLY A 58 -14.42 10.64 12.76
N ALA A 59 -14.04 9.38 12.51
CA ALA A 59 -13.55 8.50 13.56
C ALA A 59 -12.18 8.98 14.07
N GLU A 60 -12.02 9.04 15.38
CA GLU A 60 -10.79 9.54 16.01
C GLU A 60 -9.57 8.64 15.78
N ARG A 61 -9.78 7.38 15.37
CA ARG A 61 -8.72 6.37 15.23
C ARG A 61 -8.95 5.45 14.03
N LEU A 62 -7.91 5.24 13.25
CA LEU A 62 -7.81 4.17 12.27
C LEU A 62 -7.11 2.96 12.90
N LEU A 63 -7.77 1.81 12.91
CA LEU A 63 -7.20 0.53 13.35
C LEU A 63 -6.95 -0.35 12.13
N LEU A 64 -5.71 -0.86 12.01
CA LEU A 64 -5.31 -1.80 10.98
C LEU A 64 -5.12 -3.18 11.60
N ARG A 65 -5.77 -4.19 11.02
CA ARG A 65 -5.72 -5.57 11.51
C ARG A 65 -4.82 -6.44 10.64
N ILE A 66 -3.81 -7.06 11.27
CA ILE A 66 -2.91 -8.03 10.65
C ILE A 66 -3.00 -9.33 11.43
N GLY A 67 -3.65 -10.34 10.83
CA GLY A 67 -3.94 -11.60 11.52
C GLY A 67 -4.88 -11.37 12.72
N ALA A 68 -4.47 -11.80 13.91
CA ALA A 68 -5.21 -11.60 15.16
C ALA A 68 -4.96 -10.24 15.82
N ASN A 69 -3.98 -9.47 15.34
CA ASN A 69 -3.57 -8.23 15.96
C ASN A 69 -4.25 -7.05 15.27
N ALA A 70 -4.97 -6.23 16.04
CA ALA A 70 -5.44 -4.92 15.59
C ALA A 70 -4.58 -3.86 16.27
N GLN A 71 -3.99 -2.96 15.48
CA GLN A 71 -3.16 -1.88 15.99
C GLN A 71 -3.60 -0.52 15.44
N PRO A 72 -3.50 0.55 16.24
CA PRO A 72 -3.62 1.90 15.74
C PRO A 72 -2.65 2.15 14.59
N TYR A 73 -3.11 2.90 13.58
CA TYR A 73 -2.31 3.26 12.40
C TYR A 73 -0.90 3.72 12.77
N ALA A 74 -0.78 4.68 13.69
CA ALA A 74 0.52 5.23 14.09
C ALA A 74 1.45 4.19 14.72
N GLU A 75 0.90 3.23 15.47
CA GLU A 75 1.69 2.15 16.07
C GLU A 75 2.14 1.13 15.02
N LEU A 76 1.25 0.77 14.10
CA LEU A 76 1.61 -0.10 12.99
C LEU A 76 2.68 0.54 12.11
N MET A 77 2.54 1.84 11.79
CA MET A 77 3.53 2.56 10.99
C MET A 77 4.91 2.57 11.66
N ARG A 78 4.98 2.82 12.97
CA ARG A 78 6.24 2.70 13.72
C ARG A 78 6.81 1.28 13.67
N ALA A 79 5.96 0.26 13.83
CA ALA A 79 6.40 -1.13 13.76
C ALA A 79 6.92 -1.52 12.36
N LEU A 80 6.42 -0.86 11.31
CA LEU A 80 6.87 -1.01 9.92
C LEU A 80 8.06 -0.10 9.58
N GLY A 81 8.61 0.65 10.54
CA GLY A 81 9.72 1.58 10.28
C GLY A 81 9.34 2.77 9.40
N ASP A 82 8.05 3.08 9.24
CA ASP A 82 7.58 4.24 8.49
C ASP A 82 7.74 5.50 9.35
N GLU A 83 8.73 6.34 9.00
CA GLU A 83 9.02 7.58 9.71
C GLU A 83 7.87 8.61 9.67
N ARG A 84 6.90 8.40 8.76
CA ARG A 84 5.68 9.23 8.63
C ARG A 84 4.61 8.87 9.63
N ALA A 85 4.87 7.94 10.56
CA ALA A 85 3.92 7.42 11.56
C ALA A 85 3.13 8.46 12.37
N ARG A 86 3.49 9.75 12.30
CA ARG A 86 2.77 10.86 12.95
C ARG A 86 1.61 11.42 12.13
N MET A 87 1.51 11.14 10.83
CA MET A 87 0.43 11.64 9.96
C MET A 87 -0.04 10.57 8.99
N LEU A 88 -1.35 10.32 8.98
CA LEU A 88 -1.99 9.48 7.98
C LEU A 88 -2.07 10.26 6.66
N VAL A 89 -1.33 9.78 5.65
CA VAL A 89 -1.31 10.37 4.30
C VAL A 89 -2.04 9.45 3.32
N TYR A 90 -2.84 10.03 2.44
CA TYR A 90 -3.57 9.29 1.41
C TYR A 90 -3.12 9.71 0.00
N PRO A 91 -3.04 8.76 -0.97
CA PRO A 91 -3.02 7.32 -0.73
C PRO A 91 -1.76 6.88 0.02
N SER A 92 -1.81 5.74 0.69
CA SER A 92 -0.65 5.07 1.28
C SER A 92 -0.42 3.72 0.61
N VAL A 93 0.84 3.38 0.38
CA VAL A 93 1.25 2.06 -0.09
C VAL A 93 2.33 1.52 0.86
N TRP A 94 2.25 0.23 1.18
CA TRP A 94 3.31 -0.49 1.87
C TRP A 94 3.67 -1.76 1.11
N LEU A 95 4.97 -1.96 0.89
CA LEU A 95 5.52 -3.18 0.32
C LEU A 95 6.03 -4.04 1.45
N LEU A 96 5.45 -5.23 1.63
CA LEU A 96 5.84 -6.15 2.69
C LEU A 96 6.26 -7.50 2.12
N ASP A 97 7.15 -8.20 2.82
CA ASP A 97 7.48 -9.59 2.51
C ASP A 97 6.34 -10.54 2.89
N ALA A 98 6.52 -11.84 2.63
CA ALA A 98 5.54 -12.86 2.97
C ALA A 98 5.29 -13.02 4.49
N GLN A 99 6.16 -12.44 5.32
CA GLN A 99 6.09 -12.44 6.78
C GLN A 99 5.52 -11.11 7.34
N ALA A 100 5.09 -10.19 6.47
CA ALA A 100 4.62 -8.84 6.79
C ALA A 100 5.72 -7.89 7.33
N LYS A 101 6.99 -8.11 6.97
CA LYS A 101 8.07 -7.17 7.23
C LYS A 101 8.17 -6.14 6.10
N PRO A 102 8.44 -4.86 6.40
CA PRO A 102 8.59 -3.82 5.39
C PRO A 102 9.79 -4.11 4.47
N LEU A 103 9.59 -3.95 3.17
CA LEU A 103 10.62 -4.12 2.13
C LEU A 103 11.21 -2.79 1.68
N MET A 104 10.39 -1.74 1.65
CA MET A 104 10.76 -0.42 1.16
C MET A 104 9.88 0.63 1.83
N GLN A 105 10.49 1.76 2.18
CA GLN A 105 9.75 2.95 2.56
C GLN A 105 9.26 3.65 1.29
N MET A 106 7.95 3.70 1.10
CA MET A 106 7.37 4.33 -0.07
C MET A 106 7.57 5.85 -0.02
N PRO A 107 7.94 6.51 -1.14
CA PRO A 107 7.99 7.96 -1.18
C PRO A 107 6.59 8.53 -0.91
N ALA A 108 6.54 9.62 -0.15
CA ALA A 108 5.30 10.32 0.17
C ALA A 108 5.21 11.61 -0.62
N GLY A 109 4.04 11.90 -1.19
CA GLY A 109 3.78 13.20 -1.81
C GLY A 109 2.94 13.11 -3.07
N THR A 110 2.53 14.27 -3.55
CA THR A 110 1.84 14.44 -4.84
C THR A 110 2.79 14.16 -5.99
N GLY A 111 2.41 13.28 -6.92
CA GLY A 111 3.18 13.00 -8.15
C GLY A 111 4.06 11.76 -8.09
N THR A 112 4.18 11.11 -6.93
CA THR A 112 4.78 9.78 -6.86
C THR A 112 3.82 8.78 -7.53
N PHE A 113 4.34 7.85 -8.35
CA PHE A 113 3.57 6.76 -8.98
C PHE A 113 2.70 7.14 -10.19
N GLU A 114 3.04 8.21 -10.92
CA GLU A 114 2.22 8.64 -12.07
C GLU A 114 2.76 8.15 -13.42
N THR A 115 3.88 7.43 -13.43
CA THR A 115 4.42 6.80 -14.64
C THR A 115 4.59 5.29 -14.46
N VAL A 116 4.46 4.55 -15.58
CA VAL A 116 4.67 3.10 -15.59
C VAL A 116 6.11 2.72 -15.18
N PRO A 117 7.18 3.37 -15.68
CA PRO A 117 8.54 3.05 -15.26
C PRO A 117 8.76 3.14 -13.75
N GLU A 118 8.35 4.24 -13.10
CA GLU A 118 8.46 4.42 -11.65
C GLU A 118 7.69 3.33 -10.89
N GLN A 119 6.47 3.01 -11.35
CA GLN A 119 5.68 1.96 -10.72
C GLN A 119 6.36 0.59 -10.82
N LEU A 120 7.07 0.32 -11.92
CA LEU A 120 7.81 -0.93 -12.10
C LEU A 120 9.09 -0.98 -11.25
N GLU A 121 9.83 0.13 -11.12
CA GLU A 121 10.99 0.24 -10.23
C GLU A 121 10.60 -0.13 -8.80
N ILE A 122 9.48 0.39 -8.31
CA ILE A 122 8.92 0.06 -7.00
C ILE A 122 8.59 -1.44 -6.88
N LEU A 123 7.95 -2.03 -7.89
CA LEU A 123 7.62 -3.45 -7.88
C LEU A 123 8.88 -4.33 -7.93
N ARG A 124 9.98 -3.82 -8.49
CA ARG A 124 11.30 -4.45 -8.49
C ARG A 124 12.13 -4.14 -7.24
N LEU A 125 11.64 -3.25 -6.36
CA LEU A 125 12.33 -2.74 -5.18
C LEU A 125 13.60 -1.96 -5.51
N GLU A 126 13.62 -1.28 -6.66
CA GLU A 126 14.65 -0.34 -7.11
C GLU A 126 14.34 1.06 -6.53
N GLN A 127 15.34 1.76 -5.99
CA GLN A 127 15.24 3.14 -5.51
C GLN A 127 15.84 4.12 -6.51
#